data_AF-A0A0B8QI44-F1
#
_entry.id   AF-A0A0B8QI44-F1
#
_cell.length_a   1.000
_cell.length_b   1.000
_cell.length_c   1.000
_cell.angle_alpha   90.00
_cell.angle_beta   90.00
_cell.angle_gamma   90.00
#
_symmetry.space_group_name_H-M   'P 1'
#
loop_
_entity.id
_entity.type
_entity.pdbx_description
1 polymer ?
#
loop_
_entity_poly.entity_id
_entity_poly.type
_entity_poly.pdbx_seq_one_letter_code
_entity_poly.pdbx_strand_id
1 'polypeptide(L)'
;MAFQQPGSLLKRSHIRWWSAGIDRATQKRVWLGALSYDDGLKIAHYSGIITLLHQVDSDVDMERDKLASQVSVQSDKYSTQIMALLPPNQENKKSDYFTDGGVLLVAEPRYQQLLVASNYP
;
A
#
# COMPACT_ATOMS: atom_id res chain seq x y z
N MET A 1 7.09 11.36 -0.76
CA MET A 1 6.23 11.87 -1.85
C MET A 1 4.81 11.37 -1.62
N ALA A 2 3.78 12.16 -1.91
CA ALA A 2 2.38 11.72 -1.81
C ALA A 2 1.69 11.93 -3.16
N PHE A 3 0.78 11.01 -3.50
CA PHE A 3 -0.06 11.09 -4.68
C PHE A 3 -1.48 10.64 -4.30
N GLN A 4 -2.49 11.26 -4.91
CA GLN A 4 -3.88 10.89 -4.73
C GLN A 4 -4.58 10.83 -6.09
N GLN A 5 -5.47 9.87 -6.27
CA GLN A 5 -6.36 9.85 -7.42
C GLN A 5 -7.44 10.94 -7.28
N PRO A 6 -8.03 11.43 -8.38
CA PRO A 6 -9.23 12.24 -8.32
C PRO A 6 -10.35 11.54 -7.53
N GLY A 7 -11.08 12.28 -6.72
CA GLY A 7 -12.14 11.74 -5.88
C GLY A 7 -12.73 12.78 -4.94
N SER A 8 -13.64 12.35 -4.07
CA SER A 8 -14.23 13.21 -3.03
C SER A 8 -13.49 13.04 -1.69
N LEU A 9 -13.82 13.86 -0.70
CA LEU A 9 -13.36 13.65 0.68
C LEU A 9 -13.83 12.32 1.28
N LEU A 10 -14.84 11.68 0.67
CA LEU A 10 -15.44 10.44 1.15
C LEU A 10 -14.92 9.20 0.41
N LYS A 11 -14.33 9.40 -0.78
CA LYS A 11 -14.01 8.33 -1.74
C LYS A 11 -12.82 8.76 -2.58
N ARG A 12 -11.62 8.35 -2.18
CA ARG A 12 -10.39 8.54 -2.96
C ARG A 12 -9.29 7.60 -2.50
N SER A 13 -8.51 7.15 -3.48
CA SER A 13 -7.27 6.42 -3.26
C SER A 13 -6.11 7.39 -3.05
N HIS A 14 -5.22 7.07 -2.12
CA HIS A 14 -3.98 7.79 -1.94
C HIS A 14 -2.82 6.86 -1.60
N ILE A 15 -1.63 7.29 -2.00
CA ILE A 15 -0.37 6.60 -1.73
C ILE A 15 0.67 7.58 -1.23
N ARG A 16 1.44 7.15 -0.22
CA ARG A 16 2.63 7.85 0.24
C ARG A 16 3.86 6.98 0.07
N TRP A 17 4.92 7.58 -0.43
CA TRP A 17 6.20 6.95 -0.70
C TRP A 17 7.32 7.57 0.13
N TRP A 18 8.19 6.72 0.65
CA TRP A 18 9.42 7.09 1.34
C TRP A 18 10.59 6.41 0.67
N SER A 19 11.72 7.10 0.56
CA SER A 19 12.93 6.46 0.06
C SER A 19 13.53 5.57 1.15
N ALA A 20 13.79 4.31 0.82
CA ALA A 20 14.41 3.34 1.71
C ALA A 20 15.91 3.15 1.47
N GLY A 21 16.51 3.94 0.56
CA GLY A 21 17.93 3.86 0.24
C GLY A 21 18.21 3.20 -1.11
N ILE A 22 19.42 2.66 -1.25
CA ILE A 22 19.86 1.87 -2.41
C ILE A 22 19.92 0.41 -1.98
N ASP A 23 19.25 -0.47 -2.73
CA ASP A 23 19.35 -1.91 -2.53
C ASP A 23 20.73 -2.42 -2.96
N ARG A 24 21.32 -3.32 -2.17
CA ARG A 24 22.70 -3.79 -2.38
C ARG A 24 22.82 -4.72 -3.59
N ALA A 25 21.82 -5.55 -3.85
CA ALA A 25 21.87 -6.53 -4.94
C ALA A 25 21.65 -5.88 -6.31
N THR A 26 20.70 -4.96 -6.39
CA THR A 26 20.27 -4.33 -7.64
C THR A 26 20.95 -2.98 -7.90
N GLN A 27 21.55 -2.36 -6.87
CA GLN A 27 22.09 -1.00 -6.90
C GLN A 27 21.04 0.05 -7.34
N LYS A 28 19.75 -0.25 -7.16
CA LYS A 28 18.64 0.64 -7.47
C LYS A 28 18.08 1.29 -6.22
N ARG A 29 17.49 2.47 -6.39
CA ARG A 29 16.77 3.15 -5.31
C ARG A 29 15.49 2.39 -4.99
N VAL A 30 15.31 2.06 -3.72
CA VAL A 30 14.08 1.46 -3.19
C VAL A 30 13.18 2.54 -2.62
N TRP A 31 11.89 2.36 -2.87
CA TRP A 31 10.82 3.16 -2.31
C TRP A 31 9.88 2.23 -1.54
N LEU A 32 9.55 2.60 -0.31
CA LEU A 32 8.51 1.96 0.46
C LEU A 32 7.24 2.80 0.34
N GLY A 33 6.10 2.14 0.18
CA GLY A 33 4.81 2.78 -0.03
C GLY A 33 3.76 2.32 0.98
N ALA A 34 2.81 3.19 1.28
CA ALA A 34 1.59 2.86 1.99
C ALA A 34 0.40 3.40 1.20
N LEU A 35 -0.58 2.52 0.96
CA LEU A 35 -1.83 2.78 0.23
C LEU A 35 -2.99 2.82 1.21
N SER A 36 -3.95 3.69 0.95
CA SER A 36 -5.19 3.76 1.71
C SER A 36 -6.31 4.36 0.87
N TYR A 37 -7.54 3.96 1.20
CA TYR A 37 -8.75 4.46 0.59
C TYR A 37 -9.58 5.21 1.62
N ASP A 38 -10.04 6.40 1.27
CA ASP A 38 -11.06 7.09 2.07
C ASP A 38 -12.42 6.42 1.83
N ASP A 39 -13.06 5.94 2.89
CA ASP A 39 -14.38 5.28 2.91
C ASP A 39 -15.36 6.00 3.86
N GLY A 40 -15.52 7.30 3.66
CA GLY A 40 -16.46 8.13 4.41
C GLY A 40 -15.82 9.00 5.49
N LEU A 41 -16.58 9.31 6.54
CA LEU A 41 -16.17 10.17 7.64
C LEU A 41 -16.34 9.46 8.99
N LYS A 42 -15.39 9.70 9.88
CA LYS A 42 -15.41 9.24 11.28
C LYS A 42 -15.46 10.46 12.19
N ILE A 43 -16.34 10.42 13.18
CA ILE A 43 -16.33 11.38 14.29
C ILE A 43 -15.31 10.89 15.31
N ALA A 44 -14.37 11.74 15.69
CA ALA A 44 -13.36 11.46 16.70
C ALA A 44 -13.29 12.58 17.74
N HIS A 45 -12.94 12.22 18.96
CA HIS A 45 -12.64 13.19 20.02
C HIS A 45 -11.14 13.38 20.10
N TYR A 46 -10.65 14.59 19.79
CA TYR A 46 -9.24 14.93 19.92
C TYR A 46 -9.09 16.08 20.92
N SER A 47 -8.43 15.82 22.05
CA SER A 47 -8.23 16.82 23.12
C SER A 47 -9.53 17.49 23.62
N GLY A 48 -10.63 16.73 23.71
CA GLY A 48 -11.94 17.24 24.12
C GLY A 48 -12.75 17.94 23.02
N ILE A 49 -12.21 18.03 21.80
CA ILE A 49 -12.88 18.63 20.64
C ILE A 49 -13.45 17.52 19.76
N ILE A 50 -14.73 17.65 19.38
CA ILE A 50 -15.35 16.80 18.37
C ILE A 50 -14.78 17.18 17.00
N THR A 51 -14.16 16.22 16.33
CA THR A 51 -13.51 16.38 15.02
C THR A 51 -14.11 15.41 14.01
N LEU A 52 -14.30 15.89 12.79
CA LEU A 52 -14.63 15.07 11.63
C LEU A 52 -13.33 14.71 10.92
N LEU A 53 -13.04 13.41 10.86
CA LEU A 53 -11.91 12.84 10.13
C LEU A 53 -12.43 12.03 8.95
N HIS A 54 -11.59 11.82 7.94
CA HIS A 54 -11.88 10.76 6.98
C HIS A 54 -11.86 9.39 7.68
N GLN A 55 -12.71 8.50 7.21
CA GLN A 55 -12.62 7.08 7.55
C GLN A 55 -11.74 6.41 6.50
N VAL A 56 -10.79 5.59 6.95
CA VAL A 56 -10.00 4.74 6.05
C VAL A 56 -10.72 3.40 5.92
N ASP A 57 -10.78 2.86 4.71
CA ASP A 57 -11.29 1.51 4.47
C ASP A 57 -10.47 0.49 5.25
N SER A 58 -11.14 -0.44 5.94
CA SER A 58 -10.44 -1.46 6.72
C SER A 58 -9.81 -2.55 5.85
N ASP A 59 -10.26 -2.72 4.60
CA ASP A 59 -9.61 -3.58 3.61
C ASP A 59 -8.41 -2.88 2.98
N VAL A 60 -7.24 -2.99 3.61
CA VAL A 60 -6.03 -2.34 3.09
C VAL A 60 -5.45 -3.06 1.87
N ASP A 61 -5.82 -4.32 1.66
CA ASP A 61 -5.35 -5.14 0.54
C ASP A 61 -6.02 -4.75 -0.77
N MET A 62 -7.28 -4.29 -0.72
CA MET A 62 -8.02 -3.86 -1.91
C MET A 62 -7.27 -2.78 -2.71
N GLU A 63 -6.69 -1.76 -2.06
CA GLU A 63 -5.95 -0.71 -2.76
C GLU A 63 -4.57 -1.19 -3.25
N ARG A 64 -3.93 -2.11 -2.53
CA ARG A 64 -2.71 -2.79 -2.99
C ARG A 64 -2.97 -3.56 -4.27
N ASP A 65 -4.01 -4.38 -4.29
CA ASP A 65 -4.35 -5.25 -5.41
C ASP A 65 -4.81 -4.43 -6.63
N LYS A 66 -5.52 -3.32 -6.38
CA LYS A 66 -5.86 -2.34 -7.41
C LYS A 66 -4.62 -1.71 -8.04
N LEU A 67 -3.62 -1.30 -7.25
CA LEU A 67 -2.35 -0.81 -7.82
C LEU A 67 -1.64 -1.90 -8.62
N ALA A 68 -1.63 -3.15 -8.12
CA ALA A 68 -1.02 -4.27 -8.81
C ALA A 68 -1.64 -4.50 -10.21
N SER A 69 -2.97 -4.47 -10.26
CA SER A 69 -3.75 -4.55 -11.51
C SER A 69 -3.44 -3.40 -12.46
N GLN A 70 -3.41 -2.16 -11.95
CA GLN A 70 -3.10 -0.98 -12.77
C GLN A 70 -1.70 -1.05 -13.38
N VAL A 71 -0.68 -1.43 -12.61
CA VAL A 71 0.69 -1.59 -13.12
C VAL A 71 0.73 -2.64 -14.22
N SER A 72 0.07 -3.78 -14.01
CA SER A 72 0.02 -4.88 -14.98
C SER A 72 -0.67 -4.48 -16.30
N VAL A 73 -1.63 -3.56 -16.26
CA VAL A 73 -2.36 -3.09 -17.44
C VAL A 73 -1.67 -1.90 -18.13
N GLN A 74 -1.01 -1.02 -17.38
CA GLN A 74 -0.55 0.28 -17.90
C GLN A 74 0.96 0.32 -18.20
N SER A 75 1.72 -0.71 -17.85
CA SER A 75 3.17 -0.68 -17.97
C SER A 75 3.74 -2.02 -18.45
N ASP A 76 4.41 -2.00 -19.60
CA ASP A 76 5.21 -3.14 -20.10
C ASP A 76 6.58 -3.26 -19.41
N LYS A 77 6.99 -2.22 -18.66
CA LYS A 77 8.32 -2.12 -18.07
C LYS A 77 8.42 -2.79 -16.69
N TYR A 78 7.38 -2.64 -15.89
CA TYR A 78 7.31 -3.12 -14.52
C TYR A 78 6.35 -4.29 -14.40
N SER A 79 6.73 -5.27 -13.58
CA SER A 79 5.87 -6.37 -13.16
C SER A 79 5.59 -6.27 -11.66
N THR A 80 4.56 -6.99 -11.24
CA THR A 80 4.07 -6.99 -9.86
C THR A 80 4.13 -8.38 -9.25
N GLN A 81 4.48 -8.46 -7.97
CA GLN A 81 4.44 -9.71 -7.20
C GLN A 81 3.99 -9.40 -5.77
N ILE A 82 3.07 -10.20 -5.23
CA ILE A 82 2.72 -10.14 -3.82
C ILE A 82 3.66 -11.05 -3.03
N MET A 83 4.36 -10.48 -2.06
CA MET A 83 5.26 -11.19 -1.15
C MET A 83 4.58 -11.33 0.22
N ALA A 84 4.42 -12.56 0.71
CA ALA A 84 3.91 -12.82 2.05
C ALA A 84 5.01 -12.54 3.09
N LEU A 85 5.07 -11.30 3.58
CA LEU A 85 6.12 -10.86 4.52
C LEU A 85 5.63 -10.84 5.98
N LEU A 86 4.32 -10.75 6.20
CA LEU A 86 3.72 -10.69 7.53
C LEU A 86 2.62 -11.76 7.65
N PRO A 87 2.30 -12.21 8.87
CA PRO A 87 1.13 -13.05 9.08
C PRO A 87 -0.15 -12.25 8.75
N PRO A 88 -1.20 -12.90 8.24
CA PRO A 88 -2.47 -12.24 7.98
C PRO A 88 -3.12 -11.77 9.29
N ASN A 89 -3.73 -10.59 9.24
CA ASN A 89 -4.65 -10.08 10.26
C ASN A 89 -6.06 -10.04 9.68
N GLN A 90 -6.82 -11.13 9.86
CA GLN A 90 -8.20 -11.23 9.39
C GLN A 90 -9.22 -10.93 10.48
N GLU A 91 -8.89 -10.05 11.43
CA GLU A 91 -9.88 -9.64 12.43
C GLU A 91 -11.15 -9.10 11.74
N ASN A 92 -12.31 -9.56 12.23
CA ASN A 92 -13.63 -9.21 11.70
C ASN A 92 -13.83 -7.69 11.55
N LYS A 93 -14.88 -7.29 10.80
CA LYS A 93 -15.34 -5.90 10.46
C LYS A 93 -15.37 -4.84 11.59
N LYS A 94 -14.98 -5.17 12.82
CA LYS A 94 -14.79 -4.26 13.96
C LYS A 94 -13.34 -3.81 14.17
N SER A 95 -12.35 -4.40 13.50
CA SER A 95 -10.95 -3.95 13.57
C SER A 95 -10.74 -2.71 12.71
N ASP A 96 -9.77 -1.87 13.08
CA ASP A 96 -9.43 -0.66 12.32
C ASP A 96 -8.84 -1.00 10.93
N TYR A 97 -8.33 -2.21 10.74
CA TYR A 97 -7.88 -2.75 9.45
C TYR A 97 -7.84 -4.29 9.45
N PHE A 98 -7.87 -4.89 8.26
CA PHE A 98 -7.56 -6.30 8.03
C PHE A 98 -6.66 -6.45 6.79
N THR A 99 -5.80 -7.45 6.80
CA THR A 99 -4.84 -7.73 5.71
C THR A 99 -4.48 -9.22 5.65
N ASP A 100 -4.13 -9.71 4.47
CA ASP A 100 -3.53 -11.01 4.21
C ASP A 100 -2.02 -11.06 4.56
N GLY A 101 -1.42 -9.93 4.95
CA GLY A 101 0.00 -9.81 5.29
C GLY A 101 0.94 -9.69 4.08
N GLY A 102 0.36 -9.58 2.88
CA GLY A 102 1.06 -9.44 1.61
C GLY A 102 1.56 -8.02 1.34
N VAL A 103 2.77 -7.92 0.79
CA VAL A 103 3.38 -6.68 0.33
C VAL A 103 3.57 -6.74 -1.18
N LEU A 104 3.09 -5.71 -1.89
CA LEU A 104 3.25 -5.59 -3.32
C LEU A 104 4.67 -5.11 -3.68
N LEU A 105 5.42 -5.97 -4.37
CA LEU A 105 6.66 -5.64 -5.04
C LEU A 105 6.39 -5.20 -6.48
N VAL A 106 6.79 -3.98 -6.82
CA VAL A 106 6.79 -3.46 -8.20
C VAL A 106 8.23 -3.21 -8.63
N ALA A 107 8.69 -3.92 -9.66
CA ALA A 107 10.04 -3.78 -10.19
C ALA A 107 10.11 -4.22 -11.66
N GLU A 108 11.19 -3.89 -12.36
CA GLU A 108 11.44 -4.51 -13.68
C GLU A 108 11.66 -6.02 -13.47
N PRO A 109 11.18 -6.90 -14.38
CA PRO A 109 11.24 -8.36 -14.20
C PRO A 109 12.64 -8.89 -13.86
N ARG A 110 13.69 -8.32 -14.45
CA ARG A 110 15.09 -8.69 -14.19
C ARG A 110 15.56 -8.47 -12.74
N TYR A 111 14.90 -7.57 -12.00
CA TYR A 111 15.24 -7.27 -10.61
C TYR A 111 14.40 -8.07 -9.60
N GLN A 112 13.21 -8.55 -10.00
CA GLN A 112 12.34 -9.30 -9.08
C GLN A 112 13.01 -10.56 -8.56
N GLN A 113 13.67 -11.34 -9.43
CA GLN A 113 14.37 -12.56 -9.02
C GLN A 113 15.48 -12.29 -7.99
N LEU A 114 16.17 -11.16 -8.13
CA LEU A 114 17.25 -10.77 -7.20
C LEU A 114 16.68 -10.36 -5.83
N LEU A 115 15.54 -9.66 -5.82
CA LEU A 115 14.91 -9.18 -4.59
C LEU A 115 14.23 -10.31 -3.81
N VAL A 116 13.64 -11.30 -4.51
CA VAL A 116 13.04 -12.48 -3.89
C VAL A 116 14.13 -13.41 -3.32
N ALA A 117 15.24 -13.60 -4.04
CA ALA A 117 16.34 -14.46 -3.57
C ALA A 117 17.12 -13.86 -2.39
N SER A 118 17.03 -12.55 -2.18
CA SER A 118 17.82 -11.85 -1.15
C SER A 118 17.27 -12.02 0.27
N ASN A 119 16.13 -12.71 0.48
CA ASN A 119 15.46 -12.90 1.77
C ASN A 119 15.58 -11.65 2.66
N TYR A 120 14.78 -10.62 2.38
CA TYR A 120 14.63 -9.53 3.34
C TYR A 120 14.15 -10.14 4.67
N PRO A 121 14.96 -10.04 5.75
CA PRO A 121 14.57 -10.57 7.05
C PRO A 121 13.41 -9.77 7.65
#